data_AF-A0A959FKF0-F1
#
_entry.id   AF-A0A959FKF0-F1
#
_cell.length_a   1.000
_cell.length_b   1.000
_cell.length_c   1.000
_cell.angle_alpha   90.00
_cell.angle_beta   90.00
_cell.angle_gamma   90.00
#
_symmetry.space_group_name_H-M   'P 1'
#
loop_
_entity.id
_entity.type
_entity.pdbx_description
1 polymer ?
#
loop_
_entity_poly.entity_id
_entity_poly.type
_entity_poly.pdbx_seq_one_letter_code
_entity_poly.pdbx_strand_id
1 'polypeptide(L)'
;MPLTKTPRIARLLIQIVVASDICHQGYQDRACRVSEEKIQAAFEFESGDLISDAERAALRVAPHAGMHPNAVESEHMKALQQFYSDKQCVEIVAVISLFGYLNRWNDTMATTLEDGPRAFASDKLA
;
A
#
# COMPACT_ATOMS: atom_id res chain seq x y z
N MET A 1 -6.21 -8.58 25.64
CA MET A 1 -6.28 -7.12 25.46
C MET A 1 -4.86 -6.56 25.52
N PRO A 2 -4.35 -5.82 24.51
CA PRO A 2 -4.72 -5.79 23.09
C PRO A 2 -3.54 -6.21 22.19
N LEU A 3 -3.79 -7.11 21.24
CA LEU A 3 -2.93 -7.23 20.05
C LEU A 3 -3.12 -5.93 19.25
N THR A 4 -2.03 -5.20 19.12
CA THR A 4 -1.90 -3.90 18.49
C THR A 4 -2.44 -3.93 17.05
N LYS A 5 -3.30 -2.95 16.73
CA LYS A 5 -4.07 -2.82 15.49
C LYS A 5 -3.23 -2.38 14.27
N THR A 6 -1.99 -2.86 14.14
CA THR A 6 -0.99 -2.33 13.20
C THR A 6 -0.65 -3.19 11.95
N PRO A 7 -1.14 -4.44 11.71
CA PRO A 7 -0.67 -5.22 10.56
C PRO A 7 -1.40 -4.95 9.22
N ARG A 8 -2.54 -4.24 9.21
CA ARG A 8 -3.33 -4.03 7.97
C ARG A 8 -2.82 -2.87 7.11
N ILE A 9 -2.48 -1.75 7.74
CA ILE A 9 -1.96 -0.55 7.06
C ILE A 9 -0.57 -0.86 6.48
N ALA A 10 0.26 -1.55 7.26
CA ALA A 10 1.54 -2.12 6.83
C ALA A 10 1.46 -2.92 5.52
N ARG A 11 0.52 -3.87 5.45
CA ARG A 11 0.34 -4.75 4.30
C ARG A 11 -0.16 -4.01 3.06
N LEU A 12 -1.05 -3.01 3.26
CA LEU A 12 -1.56 -2.17 2.18
C LEU A 12 -0.43 -1.29 1.61
N LEU A 13 0.36 -0.63 2.46
CA LEU A 13 1.49 0.22 2.07
C LEU A 13 2.53 -0.55 1.23
N ILE A 14 2.92 -1.76 1.66
CA ILE A 14 3.86 -2.61 0.93
C ILE A 14 3.30 -3.02 -0.45
N GLN A 15 2.02 -3.38 -0.51
CA GLN A 15 1.35 -3.77 -1.76
C GLN A 15 1.22 -2.60 -2.74
N ILE A 16 1.16 -1.37 -2.24
CA ILE A 16 1.06 -0.16 -3.06
C ILE A 16 2.42 0.33 -3.55
N VAL A 17 3.50 0.22 -2.78
CA VAL A 17 4.84 0.48 -3.33
C VAL A 17 5.08 -0.43 -4.53
N VAL A 18 4.70 -1.71 -4.39
CA VAL A 18 4.73 -2.67 -5.50
C VAL A 18 3.78 -2.26 -6.63
N ALA A 19 2.56 -1.80 -6.34
CA ALA A 19 1.59 -1.39 -7.37
C ALA A 19 1.97 -0.10 -8.11
N SER A 20 2.54 0.89 -7.41
CA SER A 20 3.02 2.16 -7.98
C SER A 20 4.18 1.89 -8.93
N ASP A 21 5.15 1.06 -8.52
CA ASP A 21 6.26 0.64 -9.40
C ASP A 21 5.74 -0.12 -10.64
N ILE A 22 4.73 -1.01 -10.48
CA ILE A 22 4.05 -1.68 -11.61
C ILE A 22 3.38 -0.67 -12.56
N CYS A 23 2.69 0.34 -12.03
CA CYS A 23 1.99 1.35 -12.83
C CYS A 23 2.95 2.33 -13.53
N HIS A 24 4.15 2.52 -12.98
CA HIS A 24 5.16 3.40 -13.59
C HIS A 24 5.96 2.71 -14.71
N GLN A 25 6.15 1.38 -14.65
CA GLN A 25 7.05 0.65 -15.56
C GLN A 25 6.36 -0.37 -16.49
N GLY A 26 5.03 -0.47 -16.46
CA GLY A 26 4.26 -1.18 -17.49
C GLY A 26 4.62 -2.66 -17.63
N TYR A 27 4.25 -3.50 -16.65
CA TYR A 27 4.03 -4.96 -16.71
C TYR A 27 5.02 -5.88 -17.48
N GLN A 28 6.20 -5.42 -17.90
CA GLN A 28 7.05 -6.18 -18.83
C GLN A 28 8.19 -6.98 -18.17
N ASP A 29 8.50 -6.79 -16.88
CA ASP A 29 9.60 -7.53 -16.25
C ASP A 29 9.23 -8.34 -15.01
N ARG A 30 9.71 -9.59 -15.02
CA ARG A 30 9.39 -10.69 -14.10
C ARG A 30 10.03 -10.56 -12.70
N ALA A 31 10.47 -9.36 -12.32
CA ALA A 31 11.20 -9.10 -11.07
C ALA A 31 11.03 -7.65 -10.58
N CYS A 32 9.81 -7.24 -10.22
CA CYS A 32 9.65 -6.06 -9.35
C CYS A 32 10.09 -6.45 -7.93
N ARG A 33 11.41 -6.46 -7.69
CA ARG A 33 11.96 -6.60 -6.34
C ARG A 33 12.12 -5.21 -5.76
N VAL A 34 11.05 -4.70 -5.14
CA VAL A 34 11.18 -3.60 -4.17
C VAL A 34 12.16 -4.08 -3.09
N SER A 35 13.22 -3.32 -2.84
CA SER A 35 14.21 -3.70 -1.84
C SER A 35 13.58 -3.73 -0.45
N GLU A 36 14.11 -4.56 0.45
CA GLU A 36 13.59 -4.65 1.82
C GLU A 36 13.69 -3.29 2.54
N GLU A 37 14.74 -2.52 2.22
CA GLU A 37 14.94 -1.16 2.73
C GLU A 37 13.87 -0.20 2.24
N LYS A 38 13.45 -0.29 0.97
CA LYS A 38 12.36 0.53 0.41
C LYS A 38 11.00 0.14 0.97
N ILE A 39 10.77 -1.16 1.20
CA ILE A 39 9.58 -1.67 1.92
C ILE A 39 9.53 -1.08 3.34
N GLN A 40 10.66 -1.08 4.06
CA GLN A 40 10.72 -0.50 5.40
C GLN A 40 10.53 1.01 5.38
N ALA A 41 11.12 1.71 4.40
CA ALA A 41 10.96 3.15 4.23
C ALA A 41 9.52 3.57 3.93
N ALA A 42 8.69 2.68 3.38
CA ALA A 42 7.29 2.94 3.10
C ALA A 42 6.45 3.20 4.37
N PHE A 43 6.92 2.77 5.55
CA PHE A 43 6.26 3.06 6.82
C PHE A 43 6.52 4.50 7.30
N GLU A 44 7.66 5.08 6.92
CA GLU A 44 8.10 6.44 7.26
C GLU A 44 8.22 7.30 6.00
N PHE A 45 7.30 7.05 5.06
CA PHE A 45 7.38 7.55 3.70
C PHE A 45 7.26 9.08 3.60
N GLU A 46 6.93 9.78 4.68
CA GLU A 46 6.87 11.25 4.77
C GLU A 46 8.24 11.89 5.06
N SER A 47 9.21 11.16 5.61
CA SER A 47 10.50 11.70 6.02
C SER A 47 11.72 11.02 5.37
N GLY A 48 11.53 9.89 4.70
CA GLY A 48 12.63 9.15 4.06
C GLY A 48 12.96 9.63 2.64
N ASP A 49 14.24 9.57 2.28
CA ASP A 49 14.75 9.89 0.93
C ASP A 49 14.58 8.74 -0.07
N LEU A 50 14.27 7.53 0.41
CA LEU A 50 14.11 6.32 -0.42
C LEU A 50 12.77 6.25 -1.17
N ILE A 51 11.84 7.15 -0.85
CA ILE A 51 10.51 7.24 -1.45
C ILE A 51 10.44 8.52 -2.28
N SER A 52 10.23 8.39 -3.59
CA SER A 52 10.07 9.52 -4.50
C SER A 52 8.80 10.32 -4.21
N ASP A 53 8.73 11.55 -4.70
CA ASP A 53 7.54 12.40 -4.52
C ASP A 53 6.27 11.80 -5.17
N ALA A 54 6.42 11.10 -6.29
CA ALA A 54 5.33 10.39 -6.95
C ALA A 54 4.80 9.25 -6.06
N GLU A 55 5.69 8.42 -5.53
CA GLU A 55 5.31 7.32 -4.63
C GLU A 55 4.71 7.85 -3.33
N ARG A 56 5.24 8.95 -2.79
CA ARG A 56 4.71 9.63 -1.61
C ARG A 56 3.28 10.12 -1.86
N ALA A 57 2.98 10.67 -3.04
CA ALA A 57 1.62 11.06 -3.41
C ALA A 57 0.66 9.85 -3.43
N ALA A 58 1.08 8.71 -3.98
CA ALA A 58 0.29 7.48 -3.95
C ALA A 58 0.10 6.92 -2.53
N LEU A 59 1.17 6.94 -1.72
CA LEU A 59 1.16 6.48 -0.32
C LEU A 59 0.33 7.38 0.61
N ARG A 60 0.07 8.64 0.25
CA ARG A 60 -0.91 9.49 0.95
C ARG A 60 -2.35 9.09 0.65
N VAL A 61 -2.69 8.78 -0.61
CA VAL A 61 -4.08 8.42 -0.99
C VAL A 61 -4.51 7.11 -0.33
N ALA A 62 -3.63 6.13 -0.31
CA ALA A 62 -3.93 4.77 0.08
C ALA A 62 -4.46 4.52 1.51
N PRO A 63 -3.78 4.97 2.58
CA PRO A 63 -4.27 4.74 3.94
C PRO A 63 -5.63 5.42 4.12
N HIS A 64 -5.79 6.63 3.58
CA HIS A 64 -7.04 7.38 3.61
C HIS A 64 -8.18 6.67 2.84
N ALA A 65 -7.88 6.09 1.68
CA ALA A 65 -8.83 5.31 0.89
C ALA A 65 -9.24 3.99 1.57
N GLY A 66 -8.34 3.42 2.38
CA GLY A 66 -8.61 2.22 3.17
C GLY A 66 -9.43 2.47 4.45
N MET A 67 -9.64 3.73 4.84
CA MET A 67 -10.43 4.08 6.02
C MET A 67 -11.93 3.89 5.78
N HIS A 68 -12.66 3.66 6.88
CA HIS A 68 -14.12 3.61 6.87
C HIS A 68 -14.66 4.49 8.01
N PRO A 69 -15.20 5.69 7.71
CA PRO A 69 -15.46 6.25 6.37
C PRO A 69 -14.17 6.57 5.60
N ASN A 70 -14.28 6.63 4.26
CA ASN A 70 -13.18 7.00 3.37
C ASN A 70 -12.71 8.43 3.72
N ALA A 71 -11.40 8.62 3.89
CA ALA A 71 -10.79 9.87 4.31
C ALA A 71 -9.97 10.56 3.19
N VAL A 72 -10.14 10.16 1.92
CA VAL A 72 -9.48 10.81 0.79
C VAL A 72 -10.09 12.18 0.56
N GLU A 73 -9.29 13.22 0.81
CA GLU A 73 -9.61 14.61 0.48
C GLU A 73 -9.17 15.00 -0.93
N SER A 74 -9.62 16.16 -1.40
CA SER A 74 -9.34 16.66 -2.75
C SER A 74 -7.84 16.92 -2.97
N GLU A 75 -7.15 17.30 -1.91
CA GLU A 75 -5.72 17.60 -1.83
C GLU A 75 -4.88 16.35 -2.13
N HIS A 76 -5.31 15.17 -1.62
CA HIS A 76 -4.63 13.91 -1.91
C HIS A 76 -4.70 13.57 -3.40
N MET A 77 -5.88 13.71 -4.01
CA MET A 77 -6.06 13.42 -5.44
C MET A 77 -5.35 14.43 -6.33
N LYS A 78 -5.37 15.73 -5.97
CA LYS A 78 -4.60 16.76 -6.68
C LYS A 78 -3.11 16.48 -6.63
N ALA A 79 -2.57 16.06 -5.48
CA ALA A 79 -1.17 15.68 -5.37
C ALA A 79 -0.83 14.46 -6.22
N LEU A 80 -1.72 13.46 -6.28
CA LEU A 80 -1.53 12.29 -7.14
C LEU A 80 -1.48 12.67 -8.63
N GLN A 81 -2.40 13.53 -9.08
CA GLN A 81 -2.49 13.98 -10.46
C GLN A 81 -1.30 14.84 -10.93
N GLN A 82 -0.43 15.31 -10.03
CA GLN A 82 0.82 15.98 -10.42
C GLN A 82 1.83 15.01 -11.04
N PHE A 83 1.75 13.72 -10.70
CA PHE A 83 2.73 12.70 -11.11
C PHE A 83 2.15 11.60 -12.01
N TYR A 84 0.84 11.38 -11.94
CA TYR A 84 0.16 10.31 -12.66
C TYR A 84 -0.93 10.86 -13.58
N SER A 85 -1.06 10.28 -14.77
CA SER A 85 -2.20 10.54 -15.66
C SER A 85 -3.52 10.08 -15.02
N ASP A 86 -4.65 10.59 -15.53
CA ASP A 86 -5.98 10.16 -15.05
C ASP A 86 -6.16 8.64 -15.14
N LYS A 87 -5.65 8.01 -16.21
CA LYS A 87 -5.67 6.55 -16.37
C LYS A 87 -4.88 5.86 -15.26
N GLN A 88 -3.66 6.31 -14.97
CA GLN A 88 -2.83 5.75 -13.91
C GLN A 88 -3.46 5.97 -12.51
N CYS A 89 -4.12 7.12 -12.28
CA CYS A 89 -4.84 7.36 -11.04
C CYS A 89 -5.97 6.34 -10.85
N VAL A 90 -6.73 6.03 -11.91
CA VAL A 90 -7.77 5.00 -11.87
C VAL A 90 -7.17 3.62 -11.58
N GLU A 91 -6.04 3.26 -12.20
CA GLU A 91 -5.34 2.00 -11.94
C GLU A 91 -4.89 1.87 -10.48
N ILE A 92 -4.30 2.94 -9.91
CA ILE A 92 -3.90 3.00 -8.50
C ILE A 92 -5.11 2.79 -7.57
N VAL A 93 -6.20 3.52 -7.81
CA VAL A 93 -7.43 3.40 -7.00
C VAL A 93 -8.08 2.02 -7.16
N ALA A 94 -8.02 1.41 -8.35
CA ALA A 94 -8.54 0.07 -8.58
C ALA A 94 -7.76 -0.98 -7.77
N VAL A 95 -6.43 -0.87 -7.72
CA VAL A 95 -5.61 -1.76 -6.89
C VAL A 95 -5.91 -1.58 -5.40
N ILE A 96 -5.98 -0.33 -4.91
CA ILE A 96 -6.37 -0.03 -3.53
C ILE A 96 -7.73 -0.65 -3.20
N SER A 97 -8.70 -0.51 -4.10
CA SER A 97 -10.06 -1.02 -3.92
C SER A 97 -10.10 -2.55 -3.88
N LEU A 98 -9.33 -3.22 -4.76
CA LEU A 98 -9.19 -4.68 -4.76
C LEU A 98 -8.67 -5.18 -3.41
N PHE A 99 -7.63 -4.55 -2.85
CA PHE A 99 -7.12 -4.93 -1.54
C PHE A 99 -8.05 -4.54 -0.39
N GLY A 100 -8.78 -3.43 -0.50
CA GLY A 100 -9.86 -3.09 0.41
C GLY A 100 -10.93 -4.19 0.47
N TYR A 101 -11.33 -4.72 -0.70
CA TYR A 101 -12.23 -5.87 -0.80
C TYR A 101 -11.63 -7.12 -0.15
N LEU A 102 -10.40 -7.51 -0.49
CA LEU A 102 -9.75 -8.70 0.04
C LEU A 102 -9.55 -8.64 1.55
N ASN A 103 -9.22 -7.46 2.10
CA ASN A 103 -9.11 -7.25 3.53
C ASN A 103 -10.46 -7.50 4.21
N ARG A 104 -11.55 -6.90 3.71
CA ARG A 104 -12.90 -7.13 4.27
C ARG A 104 -13.38 -8.57 4.12
N TRP A 105 -13.04 -9.21 3.01
CA TRP A 105 -13.33 -10.62 2.76
C TRP A 105 -12.63 -11.51 3.80
N ASN A 106 -11.32 -11.37 3.96
CA ASN A 106 -10.53 -12.17 4.90
C ASN A 106 -10.98 -11.93 6.35
N ASP A 107 -11.36 -10.70 6.70
CA ASP A 107 -11.92 -10.35 8.00
C ASP A 107 -13.24 -11.08 8.28
N THR A 108 -14.09 -11.19 7.25
CA THR A 108 -15.38 -11.86 7.35
C THR A 108 -15.21 -13.38 7.44
N MET A 109 -14.30 -13.92 6.61
CA MET A 109 -14.05 -15.35 6.51
C MET A 109 -13.12 -15.88 7.59
N ALA A 110 -12.55 -15.02 8.44
CA ALA A 110 -11.60 -15.34 9.50
C ALA A 110 -10.43 -16.22 9.02
N THR A 111 -9.94 -15.98 7.81
CA THR A 111 -8.86 -16.76 7.21
C THR A 111 -7.58 -16.61 8.04
N THR A 112 -7.02 -17.73 8.48
CA THR A 112 -5.75 -17.74 9.21
C THR A 112 -4.57 -17.51 8.28
N LEU A 113 -3.52 -16.84 8.77
CA LEU A 113 -2.26 -16.73 8.02
C LEU A 113 -1.67 -18.12 7.79
N GLU A 114 -1.20 -18.37 6.57
CA GLU A 114 -0.35 -19.51 6.24
C GLU A 114 1.01 -19.39 6.94
N ASP A 115 1.76 -20.49 7.05
CA ASP A 115 2.97 -20.53 7.88
C ASP A 115 4.07 -19.53 7.44
N GLY A 116 4.19 -19.26 6.13
CA GLY A 116 5.15 -18.29 5.59
C GLY A 116 4.89 -16.84 6.04
N PRO A 117 3.71 -16.26 5.75
CA PRO A 117 3.33 -14.92 6.22
C PRO A 117 3.38 -14.75 7.75
N ARG A 118 3.12 -15.82 8.51
CA ARG A 118 3.20 -15.81 9.97
C ARG A 118 4.65 -15.62 10.44
N ALA A 119 5.61 -16.30 9.82
CA ALA A 119 7.03 -16.16 10.15
C ALA A 119 7.55 -14.73 9.91
N PHE A 120 7.17 -14.11 8.78
CA PHE A 120 7.53 -12.72 8.48
C PHE A 120 6.95 -11.72 9.50
N ALA A 121 5.66 -11.88 9.86
CA ALA A 121 5.02 -11.01 10.83
C ALA A 121 5.69 -11.10 12.22
N SER A 122 6.07 -12.31 12.65
CA SER A 122 6.75 -12.51 13.94
C SER A 122 8.16 -11.90 13.98
N ASP A 123 8.88 -11.89 12.86
CA ASP A 123 10.27 -11.39 12.79
C ASP A 123 10.35 -9.86 12.65
N LYS A 124 9.34 -9.23 12.02
CA LYS A 124 9.41 -7.82 11.60
C LYS A 124 8.40 -6.88 12.27
N LEU A 125 7.40 -7.40 13.00
CA LEU A 125 6.32 -6.60 13.61
C LEU A 125 6.19 -6.79 15.14
N ALA A 126 7.22 -7.35 15.79
CA ALA A 126 7.29 -7.51 17.25
C ALA A 126 7.75 -6.23 17.96
#